data_AF-A0A8H7TS51-F1
#
_entry.id   AF-A0A8H7TS51-F1
#
_cell.length_a   1.000
_cell.length_b   1.000
_cell.length_c   1.000
_cell.angle_alpha   90.00
_cell.angle_beta   90.00
_cell.angle_gamma   90.00
#
_symmetry.space_group_name_H-M   'P 1'
#
loop_
_entity.id
_entity.type
_entity.pdbx_description
1 polymer ?
#
loop_
_entity_poly.entity_id
_entity_poly.type
_entity_poly.pdbx_seq_one_letter_code
_entity_poly.pdbx_strand_id
1 'polypeptide(L)'
;MTDKENLMSYVIAFEADGSAKDVTRRYTKAYTSKTRRWRVENASEGGERWWHKVMKSYQKIVPDVLDQIEDNELVGVEAREPMPRNVQDFKDHPIYALERHLRRHEVLIRDAKPSGTISAGRGMPLEKIYRRRDVKIARTVDKWYRMGREVLPNEIPAKWVPKRAQPKKSRYDDDREDEREKDDAGMPIYTIDQTEQYEAPPVRDGKVPKNKFGNIDLYVPSMIPRGGVHIEHEQASRAAYVLGVDYAPALTGFSFKGRQGSAVLNGIVVAKEYEEAIRGAIEGLANMEQEAEIEKRRQTVLRVWRKFIMGLRIRERVWAGVGEDERMEAEREAEREAGLDAEIEDAPSDVTEEFDMVTGDDDYNDEDYGGGGFLVD
;
A
#
# COMPACT_ATOMS: atom_id res chain seq x y z
N MET A 1 5.69 2.54 -49.06
CA MET A 1 5.54 3.89 -48.52
C MET A 1 4.91 3.78 -47.15
N THR A 2 5.58 4.23 -46.10
CA THR A 2 5.01 4.41 -44.76
C THR A 2 4.64 5.87 -44.63
N ASP A 3 3.34 6.14 -44.51
CA ASP A 3 2.84 7.45 -44.15
C ASP A 3 3.31 7.78 -42.72
N LYS A 4 3.96 8.93 -42.53
CA LYS A 4 4.51 9.33 -41.24
C LYS A 4 3.43 9.87 -40.30
N GLU A 5 2.31 10.32 -40.84
CA GLU A 5 1.21 10.91 -40.07
C GLU A 5 0.13 9.87 -39.72
N ASN A 6 0.15 8.71 -40.39
CA ASN A 6 -0.82 7.65 -40.17
C ASN A 6 -0.20 6.41 -39.50
N LEU A 7 -0.40 6.30 -38.19
CA LEU A 7 -0.03 5.12 -37.40
C LEU A 7 -1.28 4.29 -37.07
N MET A 8 -1.50 3.22 -37.83
CA MET A 8 -2.62 2.29 -37.61
C MET A 8 -2.46 1.51 -36.29
N SER A 9 -3.03 2.05 -35.21
CA SER A 9 -2.98 1.50 -33.85
C SER A 9 -4.32 0.97 -33.35
N TYR A 10 -5.40 1.70 -33.66
CA TYR A 10 -6.78 1.33 -33.35
C TYR A 10 -7.64 1.50 -34.60
N VAL A 11 -8.33 0.43 -34.99
CA VAL A 11 -9.36 0.44 -36.01
C VAL A 11 -10.63 -0.09 -35.36
N ILE A 12 -11.60 0.81 -35.16
CA ILE A 12 -12.85 0.51 -34.47
C ILE A 12 -13.96 0.54 -35.53
N ALA A 13 -14.71 -0.55 -35.63
CA ALA A 13 -15.91 -0.62 -36.44
C ALA A 13 -17.13 -0.29 -35.57
N PHE A 14 -17.97 0.61 -36.05
CA PHE A 14 -19.25 0.96 -35.42
C PHE A 14 -20.40 0.39 -36.25
N GLU A 15 -21.36 -0.24 -35.58
CA GLU A 15 -22.60 -0.71 -36.20
C GLU A 15 -23.72 0.33 -36.08
N ALA A 16 -24.81 0.10 -36.81
CA ALA A 16 -25.96 1.02 -36.85
C ALA A 16 -26.68 1.16 -35.49
N ASP A 17 -26.55 0.16 -34.61
CA ASP A 17 -27.08 0.17 -33.25
C ASP A 17 -26.20 0.96 -32.26
N GLY A 18 -25.08 1.51 -32.72
CA GLY A 18 -24.11 2.24 -31.90
C GLY A 18 -23.14 1.33 -31.14
N SER A 19 -23.22 0.02 -31.31
CA SER A 19 -22.21 -0.90 -30.81
C SER A 19 -20.90 -0.75 -31.59
N ALA A 20 -19.78 -1.08 -30.94
CA ALA A 20 -18.47 -0.96 -31.56
C ALA A 20 -17.54 -2.10 -31.19
N LYS A 21 -16.70 -2.50 -32.16
CA LYS A 21 -15.70 -3.55 -31.98
C LYS A 21 -14.34 -3.13 -32.50
N ASP A 22 -13.31 -3.57 -31.81
CA ASP A 22 -11.93 -3.40 -32.25
C ASP A 22 -11.55 -4.46 -33.29
N VAL A 23 -11.50 -4.02 -34.55
CA VAL A 23 -11.20 -4.84 -35.73
C VAL A 23 -9.75 -4.62 -36.22
N THR A 24 -8.88 -4.02 -35.40
CA THR A 24 -7.48 -3.71 -35.75
C THR A 24 -6.72 -4.92 -36.29
N ARG A 25 -6.98 -6.11 -35.74
CA ARG A 25 -6.34 -7.37 -36.15
C ARG A 25 -6.57 -7.69 -37.63
N ARG A 26 -7.74 -7.35 -38.18
CA ARG A 26 -8.07 -7.60 -39.60
C ARG A 26 -7.20 -6.77 -40.56
N TYR A 27 -6.86 -5.55 -40.17
CA TYR A 27 -6.18 -4.59 -41.06
C TYR A 27 -4.66 -4.55 -40.86
N THR A 28 -4.16 -5.12 -39.77
CA THR A 28 -2.74 -5.07 -39.42
C THR A 28 -2.03 -6.38 -39.76
N LYS A 29 -0.98 -6.29 -40.59
CA LYS A 29 -0.18 -7.48 -40.99
C LYS A 29 0.67 -8.04 -39.85
N ALA A 30 1.01 -7.20 -38.88
CA ALA A 30 1.98 -7.49 -37.83
C ALA A 30 1.44 -6.95 -36.49
N TYR A 31 0.28 -7.47 -36.08
CA TYR A 31 -0.47 -6.96 -34.93
C TYR A 31 0.33 -7.14 -33.64
N THR A 32 0.74 -8.37 -33.34
CA THR A 32 1.38 -8.73 -32.07
C THR A 32 2.77 -8.12 -31.92
N SER A 33 3.49 -7.99 -33.04
CA SER A 33 4.90 -7.58 -33.07
C SER A 33 5.11 -6.06 -33.18
N LYS A 34 4.27 -5.36 -33.97
CA LYS A 34 4.44 -3.92 -34.23
C LYS A 34 3.30 -3.07 -33.71
N THR A 35 2.06 -3.38 -34.10
CA THR A 35 0.90 -2.54 -33.76
C THR A 35 0.69 -2.49 -32.25
N ARG A 36 0.75 -3.64 -31.57
CA ARG A 36 0.49 -3.75 -30.12
C ARG A 36 1.42 -2.86 -29.27
N ARG A 37 2.63 -2.55 -29.74
CA ARG A 37 3.61 -1.72 -29.01
C ARG A 37 3.19 -0.25 -28.89
N TRP A 38 2.38 0.23 -29.82
CA TRP A 38 1.91 1.60 -29.86
C TRP A 38 0.54 1.79 -29.22
N ARG A 39 0.00 0.73 -28.62
CA ARG A 39 -1.31 0.76 -27.97
C ARG A 39 -1.18 0.90 -26.45
N VAL A 40 -2.25 1.40 -25.84
CA VAL A 40 -2.33 1.74 -24.42
C VAL A 40 -2.14 0.52 -23.54
N GLU A 41 -2.56 -0.66 -24.04
CA GLU A 41 -2.44 -1.94 -23.34
C GLU A 41 -0.99 -2.28 -22.97
N ASN A 42 -0.01 -1.80 -23.75
CA ASN A 42 1.42 -1.98 -23.47
C ASN A 42 2.10 -0.71 -22.94
N ALA A 43 1.54 0.47 -23.19
CA ALA A 43 2.18 1.74 -22.85
C ALA A 43 2.07 2.10 -21.35
N SER A 44 1.02 1.62 -20.66
CA SER A 44 0.75 1.96 -19.26
C SER A 44 0.41 0.73 -18.42
N GLU A 45 0.84 0.73 -17.16
CA GLU A 45 0.44 -0.28 -16.18
C GLU A 45 -1.07 -0.16 -15.93
N GLY A 46 -1.83 -1.20 -16.29
CA GLY A 46 -3.29 -1.20 -16.26
C GLY A 46 -3.99 -0.71 -17.54
N GLY A 47 -3.24 -0.41 -18.60
CA GLY A 47 -3.80 0.02 -19.88
C GLY A 47 -4.75 -1.00 -20.53
N GLU A 48 -4.47 -2.29 -20.37
CA GLU A 48 -5.36 -3.37 -20.85
C GLU A 48 -6.74 -3.33 -20.15
N ARG A 49 -6.75 -3.14 -18.82
CA ARG A 49 -7.99 -3.01 -18.06
C ARG A 49 -8.76 -1.76 -18.46
N TRP A 50 -8.06 -0.66 -18.71
CA TRP A 50 -8.66 0.57 -19.19
C TRP A 50 -9.29 0.39 -20.56
N TRP A 51 -8.57 -0.18 -21.53
CA TRP A 51 -9.09 -0.41 -22.88
C TRP A 51 -10.30 -1.33 -22.88
N HIS A 52 -10.26 -2.42 -22.10
CA HIS A 52 -11.41 -3.29 -21.91
C HIS A 52 -12.60 -2.52 -21.32
N LYS A 53 -12.39 -1.67 -20.31
CA LYS A 53 -13.46 -0.83 -19.74
C LYS A 53 -14.06 0.13 -20.77
N VAL A 54 -13.25 0.73 -21.63
CA VAL A 54 -13.72 1.61 -22.72
C VAL A 54 -14.54 0.81 -23.73
N MET A 55 -14.01 -0.30 -24.25
CA MET A 55 -14.75 -1.10 -25.23
C MET A 55 -16.03 -1.72 -24.66
N LYS A 56 -16.06 -2.02 -23.36
CA LYS A 56 -17.23 -2.57 -22.68
C LYS A 56 -18.46 -1.66 -22.76
N SER A 57 -18.31 -0.33 -22.81
CA SER A 57 -19.46 0.57 -22.97
C SER A 57 -20.07 0.53 -24.37
N TYR A 58 -19.35 -0.01 -25.35
CA TYR A 58 -19.79 -0.15 -26.73
C TYR A 58 -20.11 -1.61 -27.11
N GLN A 59 -19.99 -2.55 -26.17
CA GLN A 59 -20.35 -3.95 -26.41
C GLN A 59 -21.86 -4.12 -26.43
N LYS A 60 -22.36 -4.97 -27.32
CA LYS A 60 -23.74 -5.45 -27.28
C LYS A 60 -23.99 -6.21 -25.98
N ILE A 61 -25.19 -6.07 -25.43
CA ILE A 61 -25.61 -6.79 -24.22
C ILE A 61 -25.65 -8.30 -24.49
N VAL A 62 -26.10 -8.69 -25.68
CA VAL A 62 -26.15 -10.08 -26.14
C VAL A 62 -25.34 -10.19 -27.43
N PRO A 63 -24.28 -11.02 -27.47
CA PRO A 63 -23.50 -11.24 -28.69
C PRO A 63 -24.30 -12.01 -29.74
N ASP A 64 -24.27 -11.55 -30.98
CA ASP A 64 -24.90 -12.25 -32.10
C ASP A 64 -24.03 -13.41 -32.60
N VAL A 65 -24.60 -14.29 -33.43
CA VAL A 65 -23.82 -15.35 -34.13
C VAL A 65 -22.74 -14.73 -35.03
N LEU A 66 -23.04 -13.59 -35.66
CA LEU A 66 -22.06 -12.86 -36.49
C LEU A 66 -20.89 -12.35 -35.65
N ASP A 67 -21.15 -11.88 -34.42
CA ASP A 67 -20.09 -11.43 -33.51
C ASP A 67 -19.13 -12.56 -33.17
N GLN A 68 -19.66 -13.75 -32.91
CA GLN A 68 -18.86 -14.94 -32.61
C GLN A 68 -18.03 -15.38 -33.83
N ILE A 69 -18.61 -15.32 -35.03
CA ILE A 69 -17.88 -15.63 -36.27
C ILE A 69 -16.74 -14.63 -36.47
N GLU A 70 -17.00 -13.33 -36.26
CA GLU A 70 -15.98 -12.29 -36.38
C GLU A 70 -14.89 -12.43 -35.30
N ASP A 71 -15.25 -12.72 -34.05
CA ASP A 71 -14.26 -12.93 -32.99
C ASP A 71 -13.34 -14.11 -33.31
N ASN A 72 -13.91 -15.20 -33.84
CA ASN A 72 -13.15 -16.36 -34.32
C ASN A 72 -12.26 -16.01 -35.52
N GLU A 73 -12.74 -15.17 -36.45
CA GLU A 73 -11.93 -14.65 -37.56
C GLU A 73 -10.74 -13.84 -37.04
N LEU A 74 -10.98 -12.89 -36.13
CA LEU A 74 -9.95 -12.00 -35.57
C LEU A 74 -8.91 -12.79 -34.77
N VAL A 75 -9.33 -13.76 -33.96
CA VAL A 75 -8.43 -14.70 -33.27
C VAL A 75 -7.65 -15.54 -34.27
N GLY A 76 -8.31 -16.02 -35.33
CA GLY A 76 -7.68 -16.79 -36.41
C GLY A 76 -6.67 -15.99 -37.23
N VAL A 77 -6.86 -14.68 -37.41
CA VAL A 77 -5.89 -13.78 -38.04
C VAL A 77 -4.68 -13.58 -37.14
N GLU A 78 -4.89 -13.33 -35.84
CA GLU A 78 -3.80 -13.19 -34.86
C GLU A 78 -2.97 -14.49 -34.76
N ALA A 79 -3.62 -15.65 -34.73
CA ALA A 79 -2.94 -16.95 -34.65
C ALA A 79 -2.15 -17.32 -35.91
N ARG A 80 -2.54 -16.80 -37.08
CA ARG A 80 -1.85 -17.01 -38.36
C ARG A 80 -0.72 -15.99 -38.60
N GLU A 81 -0.50 -15.05 -37.69
CA GLU A 81 0.61 -14.10 -37.82
C GLU A 81 1.95 -14.87 -37.90
N PRO A 82 2.75 -14.66 -38.96
CA PRO A 82 4.02 -15.36 -39.10
C PRO A 82 5.00 -14.93 -38.02
N MET A 83 5.94 -15.80 -37.71
CA MET A 83 7.02 -15.50 -36.78
C MET A 83 7.78 -14.23 -37.22
N PRO A 84 8.07 -13.28 -36.29
CA PRO A 84 8.79 -12.06 -36.64
C PRO A 84 10.17 -12.36 -37.23
N ARG A 85 10.60 -11.54 -38.20
CA ARG A 85 11.89 -11.69 -38.88
C ARG A 85 12.98 -10.74 -38.39
N ASN A 86 12.61 -9.76 -37.57
CA ASN A 86 13.52 -8.80 -36.98
C ASN A 86 13.64 -9.07 -35.48
N VAL A 87 14.86 -9.05 -34.96
CA VAL A 87 15.13 -9.21 -33.52
C VAL A 87 14.32 -8.23 -32.69
N GLN A 88 14.21 -6.97 -33.12
CA GLN A 88 13.51 -5.93 -32.35
C GLN A 88 12.00 -6.15 -32.22
N ASP A 89 11.42 -6.94 -33.11
CA ASP A 89 10.00 -7.29 -33.11
C ASP A 89 9.67 -8.39 -32.07
N PHE A 90 10.70 -9.07 -31.50
CA PHE A 90 10.55 -10.03 -30.41
C PHE A 90 10.54 -9.39 -29.02
N LYS A 91 10.83 -8.09 -28.90
CA LYS A 91 10.84 -7.39 -27.61
C LYS A 91 9.40 -7.25 -27.10
N ASP A 92 9.14 -7.79 -25.90
CA ASP A 92 7.81 -7.83 -25.26
C ASP A 92 6.72 -8.50 -26.14
N HIS A 93 7.10 -9.43 -27.02
CA HIS A 93 6.16 -10.18 -27.87
C HIS A 93 5.33 -11.17 -27.04
N PRO A 94 4.01 -11.32 -27.27
CA PRO A 94 3.14 -12.16 -26.44
C PRO A 94 3.44 -13.67 -26.54
N ILE A 95 3.79 -14.16 -27.74
CA ILE A 95 3.99 -15.60 -27.99
C ILE A 95 5.47 -16.04 -27.91
N TYR A 96 6.40 -15.19 -28.34
CA TYR A 96 7.81 -15.55 -28.51
C TYR A 96 8.72 -14.70 -27.62
N ALA A 97 9.87 -15.26 -27.24
CA ALA A 97 10.89 -14.57 -26.45
C ALA A 97 12.29 -14.93 -26.96
N LEU A 98 13.20 -13.96 -26.89
CA LEU A 98 14.63 -14.16 -27.10
C LEU A 98 15.37 -14.05 -25.78
N GLU A 99 16.45 -14.82 -25.61
CA GLU A 99 17.29 -14.79 -24.40
C GLU A 99 17.81 -13.37 -24.09
N ARG A 100 18.21 -12.61 -25.12
CA ARG A 100 18.67 -11.21 -24.98
C ARG A 100 17.62 -10.25 -24.42
N HIS A 101 16.33 -10.56 -24.56
CA HIS A 101 15.22 -9.70 -24.15
C HIS A 101 14.59 -10.16 -22.83
N LEU A 102 15.12 -11.23 -22.22
CA LEU A 102 14.67 -11.66 -20.90
C LEU A 102 15.03 -10.60 -19.86
N ARG A 103 14.06 -10.27 -19.02
CA ARG A 103 14.29 -9.36 -17.90
C ARG A 103 15.23 -10.02 -16.89
N ARG A 104 15.80 -9.20 -16.00
CA ARG A 104 16.74 -9.66 -14.95
C ARG A 104 16.20 -10.86 -14.16
N HIS A 105 14.91 -10.81 -13.82
CA HIS A 105 14.18 -11.81 -13.04
C HIS A 105 13.30 -12.76 -13.89
N GLU A 106 13.58 -12.86 -15.18
CA GLU A 106 12.99 -13.85 -16.07
C GLU A 106 14.03 -14.94 -16.38
N VAL A 107 13.57 -16.19 -16.39
CA VAL A 107 14.37 -17.38 -16.67
C VAL A 107 13.61 -18.30 -17.61
N LEU A 108 14.32 -19.05 -18.45
CA LEU A 108 13.73 -20.13 -19.22
C LEU A 108 13.62 -21.37 -18.34
N ILE A 109 12.56 -22.16 -18.51
CA ILE A 109 12.48 -23.50 -17.90
C ILE A 109 13.65 -24.37 -18.40
N ARG A 110 14.08 -25.32 -17.56
CA ARG A 110 15.23 -26.19 -17.85
C ARG A 110 15.08 -26.97 -19.16
N ASP A 111 13.86 -27.38 -19.50
CA ASP A 111 13.54 -28.20 -20.67
C ASP A 111 13.01 -27.37 -21.86
N ALA A 112 13.25 -26.05 -21.89
CA ALA A 112 12.74 -25.17 -22.93
C ALA A 112 13.32 -25.55 -24.30
N LYS A 113 12.46 -25.92 -25.25
CA LYS A 113 12.87 -26.25 -26.62
C LYS A 113 12.81 -24.99 -27.50
N PRO A 114 13.86 -24.68 -28.28
CA PRO A 114 13.81 -23.57 -29.21
C PRO A 114 12.77 -23.85 -30.30
N SER A 115 11.90 -22.87 -30.55
CA SER A 115 10.90 -22.91 -31.64
C SER A 115 11.48 -22.50 -32.99
N GLY A 116 12.65 -21.87 -33.01
CA GLY A 116 13.33 -21.43 -34.23
C GLY A 116 14.62 -20.68 -33.92
N THR A 117 15.29 -20.19 -34.96
CA THR A 117 16.51 -19.39 -34.85
C THR A 117 16.42 -18.14 -35.72
N ILE A 118 16.95 -17.03 -35.24
CA ILE A 118 17.04 -15.76 -35.98
C ILE A 118 18.47 -15.24 -35.99
N SER A 119 18.89 -14.64 -37.11
CA SER A 119 20.17 -13.93 -37.19
C SER A 119 20.01 -12.49 -36.72
N ALA A 120 20.87 -12.04 -35.82
CA ALA A 120 20.88 -10.65 -35.32
C ALA A 120 21.51 -9.64 -36.28
N GLY A 121 21.98 -10.07 -37.45
CA GLY A 121 22.66 -9.24 -38.45
C GLY A 121 23.75 -10.01 -39.19
N ARG A 122 24.32 -9.41 -40.24
CA ARG A 122 25.44 -10.02 -40.98
C ARG A 122 26.60 -10.31 -40.02
N GLY A 123 27.02 -11.57 -39.95
CA GLY A 123 28.16 -12.01 -39.14
C GLY A 123 27.88 -12.24 -37.66
N MET A 124 26.65 -12.04 -37.18
CA MET A 124 26.29 -12.29 -35.78
C MET A 124 25.79 -13.73 -35.57
N PRO A 125 26.02 -14.33 -34.39
CA PRO A 125 25.51 -15.65 -34.06
C PRO A 125 23.99 -15.76 -34.23
N LEU A 126 23.54 -16.96 -34.60
CA LEU A 126 22.12 -17.30 -34.62
C LEU A 126 21.61 -17.39 -33.18
N GLU A 127 20.54 -16.64 -32.90
CA GLU A 127 19.86 -16.69 -31.61
C GLU A 127 18.68 -17.63 -31.63
N LYS A 128 18.53 -18.34 -30.52
CA LYS A 128 17.41 -19.26 -30.30
C LYS A 128 16.18 -18.47 -29.86
N ILE A 129 15.04 -18.82 -30.46
CA ILE A 129 13.75 -18.25 -30.11
C ILE A 129 12.98 -19.27 -29.29
N TYR A 130 12.46 -18.85 -28.15
CA TYR A 130 11.65 -19.68 -27.25
C TYR A 130 10.22 -19.18 -27.24
N ARG A 131 9.29 -20.00 -26.73
CA ARG A 131 7.94 -19.51 -26.46
C ARG A 131 7.93 -18.74 -25.15
N ARG A 132 7.15 -17.65 -25.10
CA ARG A 132 6.98 -16.83 -23.90
C ARG A 132 6.39 -17.65 -22.73
N ARG A 133 5.60 -18.69 -23.02
CA ARG A 133 5.08 -19.64 -22.02
C ARG A 133 6.18 -20.41 -21.26
N ASP A 134 7.35 -20.59 -21.89
CA ASP A 134 8.50 -21.29 -21.33
C ASP A 134 9.38 -20.33 -20.51
N VAL A 135 9.07 -19.03 -20.52
CA VAL A 135 9.69 -18.01 -19.68
C VAL A 135 8.92 -17.92 -18.37
N LYS A 136 9.61 -18.18 -17.26
CA LYS A 136 9.06 -18.08 -15.91
C LYS A 136 9.67 -16.87 -15.20
N ILE A 137 8.88 -16.26 -14.33
CA ILE A 137 9.37 -15.25 -13.40
C ILE A 137 10.06 -15.99 -12.26
N ALA A 138 11.31 -15.64 -11.99
CA ALA A 138 12.06 -16.15 -10.87
C ALA A 138 12.31 -15.05 -9.83
N ARG A 139 12.22 -15.42 -8.56
CA ARG A 139 12.32 -14.49 -7.43
C ARG A 139 13.30 -15.05 -6.39
N THR A 140 13.83 -14.18 -5.54
CA THR A 140 14.69 -14.58 -4.42
C THR A 140 13.89 -15.33 -3.37
N VAL A 141 14.56 -16.10 -2.52
CA VAL A 141 13.93 -16.83 -1.39
C VAL A 141 13.04 -15.91 -0.56
N ASP A 142 13.59 -14.78 -0.13
CA ASP A 142 12.89 -13.77 0.67
C ASP A 142 11.65 -13.19 -0.04
N LYS A 143 11.70 -13.05 -1.37
CA LYS A 143 10.55 -12.55 -2.14
C LYS A 143 9.48 -13.62 -2.33
N TRP A 144 9.85 -14.91 -2.40
CA TRP A 144 8.90 -16.01 -2.35
C TRP A 144 8.24 -16.12 -0.98
N TYR A 145 9.01 -15.96 0.11
CA TYR A 145 8.48 -15.97 1.47
C TYR A 145 7.45 -14.87 1.70
N ARG A 146 7.70 -13.65 1.20
CA ARG A 146 6.68 -12.57 1.21
C ARG A 146 5.44 -12.84 0.36
N MET A 147 5.45 -13.85 -0.49
CA MET A 147 4.27 -14.34 -1.21
C MET A 147 3.66 -15.58 -0.55
N GLY A 148 4.11 -15.94 0.66
CA GLY A 148 3.71 -17.14 1.37
C GLY A 148 4.19 -18.42 0.71
N ARG A 149 5.37 -18.42 0.07
CA ARG A 149 5.96 -19.63 -0.50
C ARG A 149 7.38 -19.84 0.00
N GLU A 150 7.77 -21.08 0.20
CA GLU A 150 9.13 -21.46 0.56
C GLU A 150 9.78 -22.26 -0.56
N VAL A 151 11.10 -22.14 -0.69
CA VAL A 151 11.85 -22.90 -1.70
C VAL A 151 12.08 -24.30 -1.17
N LEU A 152 11.82 -25.30 -2.01
CA LEU A 152 12.00 -26.69 -1.64
C LEU A 152 13.46 -26.97 -1.22
N PRO A 153 13.69 -27.84 -0.23
CA PRO A 153 15.04 -28.20 0.18
C PRO A 153 15.86 -28.78 -0.98
N ASN A 154 17.13 -28.39 -1.08
CA ASN A 154 18.10 -28.87 -2.09
C ASN A 154 17.79 -28.52 -3.56
N GLU A 155 16.93 -27.53 -3.81
CA GLU A 155 16.71 -27.02 -5.17
C GLU A 155 17.90 -26.20 -5.70
N ILE A 156 18.22 -26.39 -6.98
CA ILE A 156 19.30 -25.66 -7.66
C ILE A 156 18.72 -24.32 -8.16
N PRO A 157 19.34 -23.16 -7.86
CA PRO A 157 18.85 -21.88 -8.35
C PRO A 157 18.71 -21.84 -9.87
N ALA A 158 17.57 -21.34 -10.36
CA ALA A 158 17.32 -21.21 -11.79
C ALA A 158 18.27 -20.21 -12.47
N LYS A 159 18.70 -19.17 -11.74
CA LYS A 159 19.65 -18.17 -12.21
C LYS A 159 20.32 -17.49 -11.02
N TRP A 160 21.58 -17.10 -11.21
CA TRP A 160 22.29 -16.24 -10.29
C TRP A 160 22.28 -14.82 -10.84
N VAL A 161 21.77 -13.89 -10.06
CA VAL A 161 21.64 -12.49 -10.47
C VAL A 161 22.73 -11.69 -9.77
N PRO A 162 23.59 -10.93 -10.47
CA PRO A 162 24.65 -10.15 -9.81
C PRO A 162 24.06 -9.19 -8.78
N LYS A 163 24.70 -9.05 -7.63
CA LYS A 163 24.23 -8.13 -6.57
C LYS A 163 24.27 -6.70 -7.12
N ARG A 164 23.28 -5.85 -6.76
CA ARG A 164 23.38 -4.42 -7.09
C ARG A 164 24.49 -3.84 -6.22
N ALA A 165 25.48 -3.17 -6.83
CA ALA A 165 26.48 -2.42 -6.09
C ALA A 165 25.76 -1.42 -5.18
N GLN A 166 25.92 -1.59 -3.88
CA GLN A 166 25.48 -0.58 -2.92
C GLN A 166 26.48 0.59 -3.00
N PRO A 167 26.02 1.85 -3.01
CA PRO A 167 26.94 2.97 -2.88
C PRO A 167 27.67 2.83 -1.53
N LYS A 168 29.01 2.81 -1.56
CA LYS A 168 29.86 2.69 -0.37
C LYS A 168 29.41 3.69 0.69
N LYS A 169 29.19 3.20 1.92
CA LYS A 169 29.08 4.07 3.09
C LYS A 169 30.44 4.74 3.32
N SER A 170 30.40 5.90 3.96
CA SER A 170 31.54 6.77 4.29
C SER A 170 32.78 6.01 4.80
N ARG A 171 33.95 6.59 4.56
CA ARG A 171 35.35 6.13 4.77
C ARG A 171 35.74 5.77 6.22
N TYR A 172 34.78 5.55 7.11
CA TYR A 172 34.96 5.31 8.55
C TYR A 172 34.41 3.94 9.02
N ASP A 173 34.00 3.06 8.11
CA ASP A 173 33.49 1.71 8.41
C ASP A 173 34.41 0.62 7.82
N ASP A 174 35.72 0.91 7.71
CA ASP A 174 36.74 0.17 6.95
C ASP A 174 37.35 -1.03 7.70
N ASP A 175 36.92 -1.32 8.93
CA ASP A 175 37.51 -2.39 9.75
C ASP A 175 36.62 -3.65 9.86
N ARG A 176 35.51 -3.74 9.10
CA ARG A 176 34.62 -4.94 9.09
C ARG A 176 34.26 -5.48 7.70
N GLU A 177 34.93 -5.03 6.64
CA GLU A 177 34.56 -5.41 5.25
C GLU A 177 35.43 -6.51 4.61
N ASP A 178 36.49 -7.01 5.26
CA ASP A 178 37.41 -7.99 4.66
C ASP A 178 36.88 -9.44 4.52
N GLU A 179 35.68 -9.77 5.02
CA GLU A 179 35.07 -11.10 4.85
C GLU A 179 33.90 -11.15 3.86
N ARG A 180 33.41 -9.99 3.36
CA ARG A 180 32.19 -9.94 2.52
C ARG A 180 32.45 -9.89 1.02
N GLU A 181 33.71 -9.74 0.60
CA GLU A 181 34.10 -9.65 -0.81
C GLU A 181 34.31 -11.01 -1.49
N LYS A 182 34.22 -12.14 -0.78
CA LYS A 182 34.53 -13.47 -1.36
C LYS A 182 33.37 -14.19 -2.06
N ASP A 183 32.12 -13.74 -1.91
CA ASP A 183 30.97 -14.35 -2.57
C ASP A 183 30.37 -13.46 -3.66
N ASP A 184 31.11 -13.41 -4.77
CA ASP A 184 30.73 -12.80 -6.05
C ASP A 184 29.70 -13.65 -6.82
N ALA A 185 29.21 -14.75 -6.22
CA ALA A 185 28.29 -15.71 -6.81
C ALA A 185 26.90 -15.13 -7.19
N GLY A 186 26.62 -13.85 -6.89
CA GLY A 186 25.32 -13.24 -7.13
C GLY A 186 24.25 -13.72 -6.13
N MET A 187 23.01 -13.27 -6.34
CA MET A 187 21.84 -13.64 -5.57
C MET A 187 21.07 -14.75 -6.31
N PRO A 188 20.83 -15.91 -5.69
CA PRO A 188 20.08 -17.00 -6.30
C PRO A 188 18.60 -16.62 -6.46
N ILE A 189 18.02 -16.94 -7.61
CA ILE A 189 16.59 -16.82 -7.87
C ILE A 189 15.99 -18.15 -8.30
N TYR A 190 14.76 -18.40 -7.86
CA TYR A 190 14.03 -19.66 -8.03
C TYR A 190 12.72 -19.40 -8.77
N THR A 191 12.25 -20.37 -9.56
CA THR A 191 10.92 -20.29 -10.19
C THR A 191 9.82 -20.74 -9.24
N ILE A 192 8.57 -20.53 -9.66
CA ILE A 192 7.40 -20.99 -8.90
C ILE A 192 7.37 -22.53 -8.74
N ASP A 193 7.89 -23.25 -9.73
CA ASP A 193 7.88 -24.71 -9.74
C ASP A 193 8.86 -25.31 -8.72
N GLN A 194 9.81 -24.51 -8.22
CA GLN A 194 10.80 -24.88 -7.19
C GLN A 194 10.36 -24.47 -5.78
N THR A 195 9.13 -24.01 -5.63
CA THR A 195 8.61 -23.50 -4.35
C THR A 195 7.30 -24.18 -4.00
N GLU A 196 7.07 -24.35 -2.71
CA GLU A 196 5.85 -24.88 -2.13
C GLU A 196 5.11 -23.82 -1.31
N GLN A 197 3.85 -24.08 -0.99
CA GLN A 197 3.06 -23.17 -0.16
C GLN A 197 3.60 -23.23 1.26
N TYR A 198 4.05 -22.09 1.80
CA TYR A 198 4.52 -22.03 3.18
C TYR A 198 3.35 -22.30 4.14
N GLU A 199 3.53 -23.26 5.04
CA GLU A 199 2.60 -23.54 6.12
C GLU A 199 3.21 -23.11 7.46
N ALA A 200 2.61 -22.11 8.10
CA ALA A 200 3.04 -21.67 9.42
C ALA A 200 2.77 -22.77 10.48
N PRO A 201 3.60 -22.87 11.52
CA PRO A 201 3.35 -23.76 12.65
C PRO A 201 1.93 -23.54 13.22
N PRO A 202 1.16 -24.60 13.56
CA PRO A 202 -0.21 -24.44 14.04
C PRO A 202 -0.24 -23.81 15.43
N VAL A 203 -1.36 -23.15 15.75
CA VAL A 203 -1.66 -22.68 17.11
C VAL A 203 -1.85 -23.91 18.00
N ARG A 204 -1.21 -23.94 19.17
CA ARG A 204 -1.32 -25.03 20.16
C ARG A 204 -1.62 -24.45 21.54
N ASP A 205 -2.61 -25.02 22.23
CA ASP A 205 -3.03 -24.60 23.57
C ASP A 205 -3.32 -23.10 23.68
N GLY A 206 -3.99 -22.54 22.67
CA GLY A 206 -4.28 -21.10 22.58
C GLY A 206 -3.08 -20.20 22.33
N LYS A 207 -1.87 -20.75 22.14
CA LYS A 207 -0.63 -19.98 21.93
C LYS A 207 -0.25 -19.88 20.47
N VAL A 208 -0.02 -18.65 20.02
CA VAL A 208 0.33 -18.33 18.64
C VAL A 208 1.86 -18.38 18.47
N PRO A 209 2.38 -19.02 17.41
CA PRO A 209 3.82 -19.03 17.14
C PRO A 209 4.33 -17.61 16.85
N LYS A 210 5.42 -17.23 17.53
CA LYS A 210 6.06 -15.92 17.39
C LYS A 210 7.47 -16.08 16.83
N ASN A 211 7.89 -15.16 15.98
CA ASN A 211 9.26 -15.06 15.48
C ASN A 211 10.18 -14.49 16.58
N LYS A 212 11.49 -14.40 16.32
CA LYS A 212 12.50 -13.86 17.27
C LYS A 212 12.21 -12.44 17.76
N PHE A 213 11.40 -11.69 17.02
CA PHE A 213 10.98 -10.33 17.36
C PHE A 213 9.64 -10.26 18.11
N GLY A 214 9.04 -11.40 18.47
CA GLY A 214 7.75 -11.45 19.17
C GLY A 214 6.51 -11.28 18.28
N ASN A 215 6.71 -11.09 16.97
CA ASN A 215 5.64 -10.89 15.98
C ASN A 215 5.50 -12.12 15.07
N ILE A 216 4.43 -12.17 14.28
CA ILE A 216 4.23 -13.19 13.24
C ILE A 216 4.24 -12.55 11.85
N ASP A 217 4.97 -13.15 10.92
CA ASP A 217 5.06 -12.68 9.53
C ASP A 217 3.77 -13.07 8.78
N LEU A 218 2.95 -12.09 8.38
CA LEU A 218 1.70 -12.30 7.67
C LEU A 218 1.61 -11.42 6.42
N TYR A 219 2.38 -11.76 5.38
CA TYR A 219 2.35 -11.03 4.12
C TYR A 219 1.17 -11.41 3.21
N VAL A 220 0.68 -12.64 3.35
CA VAL A 220 -0.47 -13.16 2.59
C VAL A 220 -1.41 -13.95 3.51
N PRO A 221 -2.72 -14.01 3.21
CA PRO A 221 -3.68 -14.73 4.05
C PRO A 221 -3.37 -16.21 4.26
N SER A 222 -2.65 -16.85 3.33
CA SER A 222 -2.26 -18.26 3.46
C SER A 222 -1.16 -18.51 4.50
N MET A 223 -0.51 -17.46 5.02
CA MET A 223 0.48 -17.58 6.11
C MET A 223 -0.17 -17.65 7.51
N ILE A 224 -1.50 -17.51 7.60
CA ILE A 224 -2.21 -17.61 8.88
C ILE A 224 -2.04 -19.03 9.43
N PRO A 225 -1.53 -19.21 10.66
CA PRO A 225 -1.45 -20.51 11.32
C PRO A 225 -2.77 -21.24 11.33
N ARG A 226 -2.73 -22.56 11.15
CA ARG A 226 -3.93 -23.38 11.37
C ARG A 226 -4.41 -23.21 12.82
N GLY A 227 -5.70 -22.91 12.99
CA GLY A 227 -6.28 -22.58 14.29
C GLY A 227 -6.09 -21.12 14.74
N GLY A 228 -5.41 -20.29 13.93
CA GLY A 228 -5.28 -18.86 14.15
C GLY A 228 -6.27 -18.05 13.30
N VAL A 229 -6.59 -16.84 13.76
CA VAL A 229 -7.35 -15.83 13.03
C VAL A 229 -6.62 -14.50 13.09
N HIS A 230 -6.56 -13.79 11.96
CA HIS A 230 -6.00 -12.45 11.87
C HIS A 230 -7.12 -11.41 12.02
N ILE A 231 -6.96 -10.51 13.00
CA ILE A 231 -7.89 -9.43 13.29
C ILE A 231 -7.19 -8.11 12.95
N GLU A 232 -7.61 -7.49 11.85
CA GLU A 232 -7.10 -6.20 11.38
C GLU A 232 -7.78 -5.04 12.13
N HIS A 233 -7.22 -4.64 13.27
CA HIS A 233 -7.69 -3.47 14.01
C HIS A 233 -6.57 -2.87 14.89
N GLU A 234 -6.51 -1.55 15.01
CA GLU A 234 -5.48 -0.83 15.78
C GLU A 234 -5.54 -1.17 17.28
N GLN A 235 -6.76 -1.17 17.83
CA GLN A 235 -7.01 -1.53 19.24
C GLN A 235 -6.95 -3.04 19.52
N ALA A 236 -6.71 -3.90 18.51
CA ALA A 236 -6.75 -5.36 18.73
C ALA A 236 -5.69 -5.81 19.73
N SER A 237 -4.47 -5.27 19.65
CA SER A 237 -3.38 -5.56 20.60
C SER A 237 -3.77 -5.19 22.03
N ARG A 238 -4.43 -4.03 22.20
CA ARG A 238 -4.90 -3.57 23.51
C ARG A 238 -6.03 -4.46 24.04
N ALA A 239 -6.98 -4.82 23.19
CA ALA A 239 -8.08 -5.72 23.54
C ALA A 239 -7.57 -7.09 24.02
N ALA A 240 -6.63 -7.70 23.28
CA ALA A 240 -6.03 -8.97 23.65
C ALA A 240 -5.25 -8.90 24.97
N TYR A 241 -4.52 -7.78 25.18
CA TYR A 241 -3.81 -7.52 26.44
C TYR A 241 -4.77 -7.41 27.63
N VAL A 242 -5.88 -6.66 27.49
CA VAL A 242 -6.90 -6.50 28.54
C VAL A 242 -7.57 -7.84 28.89
N LEU A 243 -7.81 -8.69 27.89
CA LEU A 243 -8.40 -10.02 28.08
C LEU A 243 -7.40 -11.09 28.57
N GLY A 244 -6.09 -10.79 28.59
CA GLY A 244 -5.06 -11.74 29.00
C GLY A 244 -4.88 -12.93 28.04
N VAL A 245 -5.26 -12.76 26.76
CA VAL A 245 -5.16 -13.80 25.73
C VAL A 245 -3.79 -13.74 25.05
N ASP A 246 -3.18 -14.88 24.72
CA ASP A 246 -1.94 -14.91 23.94
C ASP A 246 -2.21 -14.46 22.49
N TYR A 247 -1.45 -13.46 22.03
CA TYR A 247 -1.53 -12.93 20.68
C TYR A 247 -0.14 -12.67 20.11
N ALA A 248 -0.06 -12.62 18.78
CA ALA A 248 1.13 -12.19 18.05
C ALA A 248 0.78 -10.98 17.14
N PRO A 249 1.47 -9.84 17.24
CA PRO A 249 1.30 -8.75 16.29
C PRO A 249 1.60 -9.21 14.85
N ALA A 250 0.73 -8.86 13.92
CA ALA A 250 0.83 -9.32 12.53
C ALA A 250 1.67 -8.35 11.69
N LEU A 251 2.84 -8.80 11.24
CA LEU A 251 3.70 -8.06 10.33
C LEU A 251 3.20 -8.24 8.88
N THR A 252 2.49 -7.23 8.36
CA THR A 252 1.88 -7.30 7.02
C THR A 252 2.76 -6.70 5.93
N GLY A 253 3.74 -5.87 6.29
CA GLY A 253 4.64 -5.29 5.31
C GLY A 253 5.72 -4.39 5.90
N PHE A 254 6.39 -3.66 5.02
CA PHE A 254 7.38 -2.66 5.37
C PHE A 254 7.04 -1.35 4.67
N SER A 255 7.02 -0.26 5.42
CA SER A 255 6.90 1.09 4.89
C SER A 255 8.30 1.69 4.77
N PHE A 256 8.62 2.25 3.61
CA PHE A 256 9.90 2.91 3.37
C PHE A 256 9.66 4.41 3.32
N LYS A 257 10.11 5.13 4.36
CA LYS A 257 10.17 6.59 4.35
C LYS A 257 11.63 6.99 4.12
N GLY A 258 11.94 7.42 2.89
CA GLY A 258 13.32 7.70 2.47
C GLY A 258 14.20 6.46 2.49
N ARG A 259 15.29 6.48 3.27
CA ARG A 259 16.25 5.36 3.39
C ARG A 259 15.97 4.41 4.55
N GLN A 260 15.01 4.74 5.43
CA GLN A 260 14.63 3.90 6.57
C GLN A 260 13.37 3.08 6.24
N GLY A 261 13.46 1.76 6.47
CA GLY A 261 12.34 0.84 6.35
C GLY A 261 11.79 0.51 7.73
N SER A 262 10.54 0.85 8.01
CA SER A 262 9.83 0.52 9.24
C SER A 262 8.87 -0.63 9.01
N ALA A 263 8.89 -1.61 9.91
CA ALA A 263 7.94 -2.73 9.93
C ALA A 263 6.52 -2.20 10.19
N VAL A 264 5.56 -2.62 9.36
CA VAL A 264 4.15 -2.27 9.50
C VAL A 264 3.44 -3.44 10.18
N LEU A 265 3.10 -3.23 11.45
CA LEU A 265 2.28 -4.16 12.22
C LEU A 265 0.81 -3.75 12.04
N ASN A 266 0.01 -4.60 11.40
CA ASN A 266 -1.41 -4.34 11.20
C ASN A 266 -2.23 -5.43 11.87
N GLY A 267 -2.79 -5.12 13.03
CA GLY A 267 -3.61 -6.04 13.81
C GLY A 267 -2.81 -7.16 14.48
N ILE A 268 -3.52 -8.22 14.87
CA ILE A 268 -2.97 -9.34 15.63
C ILE A 268 -3.46 -10.69 15.09
N VAL A 269 -2.70 -11.74 15.37
CA VAL A 269 -3.14 -13.13 15.24
C VAL A 269 -3.41 -13.70 16.61
N VAL A 270 -4.57 -14.32 16.75
CA VAL A 270 -5.06 -14.98 17.97
C VAL A 270 -5.55 -16.38 17.65
N ALA A 271 -5.67 -17.24 18.66
CA ALA A 271 -6.38 -18.50 18.48
C ALA A 271 -7.84 -18.25 18.09
N LYS A 272 -8.38 -19.08 17.20
CA LYS A 272 -9.75 -18.97 16.69
C LYS A 272 -10.80 -18.96 17.80
N GLU A 273 -10.53 -19.66 18.90
CA GLU A 273 -11.40 -19.74 20.07
C GLU A 273 -11.62 -18.39 20.76
N TYR A 274 -10.68 -17.45 20.64
CA TYR A 274 -10.74 -16.13 21.27
C TYR A 274 -11.17 -15.01 20.30
N GLU A 275 -11.53 -15.34 19.06
CA GLU A 275 -11.88 -14.33 18.05
C GLU A 275 -13.06 -13.46 18.51
N GLU A 276 -14.15 -14.09 18.95
CA GLU A 276 -15.38 -13.39 19.35
C GLU A 276 -15.15 -12.53 20.59
N ALA A 277 -14.41 -13.04 21.58
CA ALA A 277 -14.05 -12.31 22.78
C ALA A 277 -13.26 -11.04 22.46
N ILE A 278 -12.28 -11.13 21.55
CA ILE A 278 -11.47 -9.97 21.16
C ILE A 278 -12.28 -8.95 20.37
N ARG A 279 -13.16 -9.39 19.45
CA ARG A 279 -14.06 -8.46 18.74
C ARG A 279 -14.96 -7.70 19.70
N GLY A 280 -15.57 -8.39 20.67
CA GLY A 280 -16.38 -7.74 21.70
C GLY A 280 -15.57 -6.76 22.57
N ALA A 281 -14.33 -7.10 22.92
CA ALA A 281 -13.46 -6.17 23.66
C ALA A 281 -13.03 -4.95 22.83
N ILE A 282 -12.83 -5.09 21.52
CA ILE A 282 -12.56 -3.96 20.62
C ILE A 282 -13.76 -3.01 20.60
N GLU A 283 -14.98 -3.54 20.45
CA GLU A 283 -16.21 -2.73 20.49
C GLU A 283 -16.37 -2.04 21.85
N GLY A 284 -16.09 -2.74 22.95
CA GLY A 284 -16.10 -2.15 24.29
C GLY A 284 -15.10 -1.00 24.45
N LEU A 285 -13.88 -1.16 23.95
CA LEU A 285 -12.86 -0.11 23.98
C LEU A 285 -13.26 1.10 23.13
N ALA A 286 -13.83 0.87 21.94
CA ALA A 286 -14.33 1.94 21.07
C ALA A 286 -15.46 2.74 21.74
N ASN A 287 -16.40 2.04 22.40
CA ASN A 287 -17.49 2.69 23.14
C ASN A 287 -16.95 3.54 24.30
N MET A 288 -15.98 3.03 25.08
CA MET A 288 -15.36 3.79 26.17
C MET A 288 -14.62 5.04 25.68
N GLU A 289 -13.92 4.95 24.55
CA GLU A 289 -13.25 6.11 23.94
C GLU A 289 -14.25 7.16 23.46
N GLN A 290 -15.35 6.72 22.85
CA GLN A 290 -16.43 7.61 22.43
C GLN A 290 -17.10 8.30 23.63
N GLU A 291 -17.38 7.57 24.71
CA GLU A 291 -17.95 8.13 25.94
C GLU A 291 -17.00 9.15 26.58
N ALA A 292 -15.69 8.86 26.63
CA ALA A 292 -14.69 9.77 27.15
C ALA A 292 -14.59 11.06 26.31
N GLU A 293 -14.69 10.98 24.99
CA GLU A 293 -14.67 12.15 24.11
C GLU A 293 -15.94 12.99 24.28
N ILE A 294 -17.10 12.34 24.42
CA ILE A 294 -18.36 13.02 24.74
C ILE A 294 -18.25 13.75 26.08
N GLU A 295 -17.66 13.12 27.11
CA GLU A 295 -17.50 13.73 28.43
C GLU A 295 -16.50 14.89 28.40
N LYS A 296 -15.38 14.78 27.67
CA LYS A 296 -14.45 15.90 27.45
C LYS A 296 -15.13 17.08 26.74
N ARG A 297 -15.94 16.80 25.73
CA ARG A 297 -16.72 17.81 25.02
C ARG A 297 -17.74 18.45 25.97
N ARG A 298 -18.42 17.65 26.78
CA ARG A 298 -19.38 18.12 27.80
C ARG A 298 -18.70 19.02 28.83
N GLN A 299 -17.54 18.62 29.36
CA GLN A 299 -16.72 19.42 30.28
C GLN A 299 -16.33 20.77 29.67
N THR A 300 -15.91 20.77 28.41
CA THR A 300 -15.57 22.00 27.67
C THR A 300 -16.79 22.92 27.53
N VAL A 301 -17.94 22.38 27.12
CA VAL A 301 -19.19 23.13 26.99
C VAL A 301 -19.63 23.71 28.34
N LEU A 302 -19.58 22.91 29.40
CA LEU A 302 -19.92 23.37 30.77
C LEU A 302 -18.97 24.48 31.25
N ARG A 303 -17.68 24.40 30.92
CA ARG A 303 -16.70 25.44 31.24
C ARG A 303 -17.01 26.75 30.52
N VAL A 304 -17.36 26.69 29.24
CA VAL A 304 -17.76 27.87 28.44
C VAL A 304 -19.06 28.47 28.99
N TRP A 305 -20.07 27.64 29.28
CA TRP A 305 -21.32 28.09 29.89
C TRP A 305 -21.10 28.73 31.25
N ARG A 306 -20.24 28.16 32.10
CA ARG A 306 -19.88 28.76 33.38
C ARG A 306 -19.28 30.16 33.17
N LYS A 307 -18.31 30.31 32.27
CA LYS A 307 -17.70 31.62 31.95
C LYS A 307 -18.76 32.61 31.44
N PHE A 308 -19.64 32.18 30.53
CA PHE A 308 -20.71 33.00 29.98
C PHE A 308 -21.68 33.50 31.05
N ILE A 309 -22.21 32.60 31.89
CA ILE A 309 -23.13 32.97 32.98
C ILE A 309 -22.44 33.86 34.01
N MET A 310 -21.17 33.59 34.34
CA MET A 310 -20.43 34.45 35.25
C MET A 310 -20.22 35.85 34.66
N GLY A 311 -19.92 35.95 33.36
CA GLY A 311 -19.86 37.21 32.63
C GLY A 311 -21.20 37.95 32.64
N LEU A 312 -22.32 37.25 32.41
CA LEU A 312 -23.66 37.84 32.51
C LEU A 312 -23.97 38.36 33.91
N ARG A 313 -23.62 37.63 34.96
CA ARG A 313 -23.80 38.06 36.37
C ARG A 313 -22.95 39.27 36.72
N ILE A 314 -21.69 39.29 36.27
CA ILE A 314 -20.81 40.46 36.44
C ILE A 314 -21.41 41.66 35.71
N ARG A 315 -21.84 41.48 34.45
CA ARG A 315 -22.51 42.51 33.66
C ARG A 315 -23.76 43.02 34.37
N GLU A 316 -24.65 42.14 34.82
CA GLU A 316 -25.85 42.52 35.57
C GLU A 316 -25.51 43.32 36.83
N ARG A 317 -24.49 42.91 37.59
CA ARG A 317 -24.04 43.64 38.80
C ARG A 317 -23.43 45.01 38.47
N VAL A 318 -22.59 45.11 37.44
CA VAL A 318 -21.95 46.37 37.03
C VAL A 318 -22.98 47.40 36.59
N TRP A 319 -24.02 46.95 35.89
CA TRP A 319 -25.08 47.83 35.38
C TRP A 319 -26.29 47.96 36.31
N ALA A 320 -26.24 47.39 37.52
CA ALA A 320 -27.30 47.53 38.51
C ALA A 320 -27.32 48.97 39.03
N GLY A 321 -28.30 49.77 38.58
CA GLY A 321 -28.47 51.18 38.98
C GLY A 321 -28.06 52.22 37.93
N VAL A 322 -27.63 51.79 36.74
CA VAL A 322 -27.30 52.65 35.59
C VAL A 322 -28.52 52.76 34.65
N GLY A 323 -28.79 53.94 34.07
CA GLY A 323 -29.93 54.15 33.17
C GLY A 323 -29.80 53.38 31.85
N GLU A 324 -30.93 53.00 31.23
CA GLU A 324 -30.93 52.22 29.97
C GLU A 324 -30.17 52.92 28.83
N ASP A 325 -30.20 54.26 28.77
CA ASP A 325 -29.55 55.04 27.72
C ASP A 325 -28.02 55.01 27.82
N GLU A 326 -27.46 55.13 29.04
CA GLU A 326 -26.01 55.03 29.29
C GLU A 326 -25.49 53.60 29.04
N ARG A 327 -26.33 52.60 29.30
CA ARG A 327 -26.02 51.19 29.05
C ARG A 327 -25.92 50.89 27.55
N MET A 328 -26.86 51.44 26.77
CA MET A 328 -26.91 51.30 25.32
C MET A 328 -25.76 52.01 24.60
N GLU A 329 -25.27 53.15 25.11
CA GLU A 329 -24.09 53.82 24.53
C GLU A 329 -22.80 53.04 24.79
N ALA A 330 -22.61 52.53 26.00
CA ALA A 330 -21.44 51.74 26.35
C ALA A 330 -21.38 50.38 25.63
N GLU A 331 -22.50 49.69 25.44
CA GLU A 331 -22.53 48.46 24.62
C GLU A 331 -22.18 48.74 23.15
N ARG A 332 -22.63 49.88 22.59
CA ARG A 332 -22.31 50.28 21.22
C ARG A 332 -20.85 50.69 21.03
N GLU A 333 -20.19 51.14 22.10
CA GLU A 333 -18.75 51.44 22.12
C GLU A 333 -17.92 50.15 22.22
N ALA A 334 -18.29 49.25 23.13
CA ALA A 334 -17.65 47.94 23.28
C ALA A 334 -17.79 47.05 22.03
N GLU A 335 -18.93 47.09 21.33
CA GLU A 335 -19.11 46.37 20.05
C GLU A 335 -18.19 46.92 18.93
N ARG A 336 -17.90 48.23 18.91
CA ARG A 336 -16.93 48.80 17.95
C ARG A 336 -15.51 48.38 18.28
N GLU A 337 -15.16 48.34 19.57
CA GLU A 337 -13.82 47.97 20.02
C GLU A 337 -13.55 46.47 19.78
N ALA A 338 -14.50 45.59 20.11
CA ALA A 338 -14.40 44.16 19.83
C ALA A 338 -14.36 43.84 18.32
N GLY A 339 -15.01 44.65 17.49
CA GLY A 339 -14.94 44.54 16.03
C GLY A 339 -13.57 44.88 15.45
N LEU A 340 -12.81 45.76 16.12
CA LEU A 340 -11.43 46.11 15.74
C LEU A 340 -10.42 45.03 16.16
N ASP A 341 -10.61 44.39 17.31
CA ASP A 341 -9.73 43.31 17.78
C ASP A 341 -9.85 42.03 16.94
N ALA A 342 -11.06 41.70 16.45
CA ALA A 342 -11.27 40.54 15.58
C ALA A 342 -10.62 40.69 14.19
N GLU A 343 -10.44 41.92 13.68
CA GLU A 343 -9.70 42.19 12.44
C GLU A 343 -8.18 42.02 12.61
N ILE A 344 -7.67 42.04 13.84
CA ILE A 344 -6.23 41.89 14.16
C ILE A 344 -5.84 40.41 14.28
N GLU A 345 -6.73 39.53 14.76
CA GLU A 345 -6.46 38.08 14.87
C GLU A 345 -6.49 37.31 13.53
N ASP A 346 -7.21 37.80 12.51
CA ASP A 346 -7.29 37.17 11.18
C ASP A 346 -6.10 37.55 10.25
N ALA A 347 -5.14 38.32 10.77
CA ALA A 347 -3.87 38.56 10.11
C ALA A 347 -2.91 37.37 10.34
N PRO A 348 -2.28 36.79 9.31
CA PRO A 348 -1.44 35.60 9.47
C PRO A 348 -0.22 35.95 10.34
N SER A 349 -0.22 35.45 11.58
CA SER A 349 0.88 35.61 12.53
C SER A 349 2.03 34.66 12.18
N ASP A 350 3.15 35.27 11.81
CA ASP A 350 4.45 34.63 11.58
C ASP A 350 5.19 34.50 12.92
N VAL A 351 5.40 33.25 13.35
CA VAL A 351 6.40 32.75 14.32
C VAL A 351 6.71 33.62 15.54
N THR A 352 6.20 33.24 16.72
CA THR A 352 6.96 33.34 17.97
C THR A 352 6.70 32.16 18.91
N GLU A 353 7.77 31.78 19.59
CA GLU A 353 7.97 30.56 20.37
C GLU A 353 7.07 30.46 21.61
N GLU A 354 6.56 29.25 21.81
CA GLU A 354 5.75 28.80 22.93
C GLU A 354 6.59 28.84 24.23
N PHE A 355 6.31 29.81 25.12
CA PHE A 355 6.85 29.83 26.48
C PHE A 355 5.77 29.29 27.42
N ASP A 356 5.99 28.03 27.83
CA ASP A 356 5.17 27.27 28.77
C ASP A 356 5.22 27.90 30.18
N MET A 357 4.14 28.56 30.59
CA MET A 357 3.95 29.05 31.96
C MET A 357 3.16 28.00 32.75
N VAL A 358 3.90 27.17 33.46
CA VAL A 358 3.43 26.31 34.55
C VAL A 358 2.77 27.20 35.61
N THR A 359 1.44 27.15 35.70
CA THR A 359 0.71 27.61 36.89
C THR A 359 0.40 26.39 37.76
N GLY A 360 1.14 26.28 38.87
CA GLY A 360 0.82 25.38 39.97
C GLY A 360 -0.35 25.90 40.82
N ASP A 361 -0.77 25.01 41.73
CA ASP A 361 -1.74 25.16 42.84
C ASP A 361 -3.24 25.07 42.44
N ASP A 362 -4.12 24.32 43.11
CA ASP A 362 -4.04 23.62 44.40
C ASP A 362 -4.97 22.41 44.44
N ASP A 363 -4.49 21.36 45.07
CA ASP A 363 -5.19 20.17 45.52
C ASP A 363 -5.78 20.45 46.92
N TYR A 364 -7.10 20.26 47.09
CA TYR A 364 -7.72 20.26 48.41
C TYR A 364 -7.90 18.81 48.84
N ASN A 365 -7.12 18.37 49.83
CA ASN A 365 -7.58 17.34 50.73
C ASN A 365 -7.16 17.65 52.17
N ASP A 366 -8.17 17.60 53.02
CA ASP A 366 -8.17 17.91 54.46
C ASP A 366 -7.68 16.70 55.27
N GLU A 367 -7.01 16.95 56.39
CA GLU A 367 -7.11 16.26 57.69
C GLU A 367 -5.82 16.34 58.53
N ASP A 368 -5.91 17.22 59.55
CA ASP A 368 -5.67 16.98 60.98
C ASP A 368 -4.25 16.88 61.60
N TYR A 369 -4.19 17.42 62.82
CA TYR A 369 -3.17 17.41 63.89
C TYR A 369 -1.92 18.31 63.82
N GLY A 370 -1.96 19.37 64.65
CA GLY A 370 -1.12 19.38 65.85
C GLY A 370 0.13 20.27 65.88
N GLY A 371 0.03 21.38 66.60
CA GLY A 371 1.02 21.72 67.64
C GLY A 371 2.25 22.54 67.24
N GLY A 372 2.13 23.86 67.47
CA GLY A 372 3.09 24.79 68.10
C GLY A 372 4.59 24.48 68.21
N GLY A 373 5.40 25.52 67.99
CA GLY A 373 6.73 25.62 68.57
C GLY A 373 7.69 26.50 67.77
N PHE A 374 7.99 27.68 68.31
CA PHE A 374 8.95 28.67 67.82
C PHE A 374 10.39 28.36 68.27
N LEU A 375 11.36 29.04 67.62
CA LEU A 375 12.81 29.26 67.90
C LEU A 375 13.78 28.30 67.16
N VAL A 376 14.60 28.75 66.19
CA VAL A 376 15.82 29.61 66.28
C VAL A 376 16.84 28.94 67.23
N ASP A 377 18.04 28.52 66.82
CA ASP A 377 18.98 28.93 65.75
C ASP A 377 19.22 27.90 64.65
#